data_AF-A0A353DXT8-F1
#
_entry.id   AF-A0A353DXT8-F1
#
_cell.length_a   1.000
_cell.length_b   1.000
_cell.length_c   1.000
_cell.angle_alpha   90.00
_cell.angle_beta   90.00
_cell.angle_gamma   90.00
#
_symmetry.space_group_name_H-M   'P 1'
#
loop_
_entity.id
_entity.type
_entity.pdbx_description
1 polymer ?
#
loop_
_entity_poly.entity_id
_entity_poly.type
_entity_poly.pdbx_seq_one_letter_code
_entity_poly.pdbx_strand_id
1 'polypeptide(L)'
;MNAKVAAVGIFLIVGTVGTRMIVFMKEADRQLTKDAGGEAYYSADLPPDTVEEAIPEDLPGMPPSLQPALDLVLKKDAAALKAWIQQYRPYLRDPKLSEIELEYVKKVGRKDPAQARKTFAEIDQRNGPDSPLRSRIDQLANTYR
;
A
#
# COMPACT_ATOMS: atom_id res chain seq x y z
N MET A 1 -7.13 42.83 49.28
CA MET A 1 -7.62 41.61 49.95
C MET A 1 -8.81 41.10 49.13
N ASN A 2 -8.54 40.40 48.02
CA ASN A 2 -8.45 38.93 47.87
C ASN A 2 -9.79 38.35 47.40
N ALA A 3 -10.00 38.38 46.08
CA ALA A 3 -11.06 37.64 45.39
C ALA A 3 -10.74 36.15 45.42
N LYS A 4 -11.56 35.36 46.14
CA LYS A 4 -11.67 33.90 45.99
C LYS A 4 -13.04 33.45 46.47
N VAL A 5 -13.92 33.05 45.56
CA VAL A 5 -14.81 31.89 45.79
C VAL A 5 -14.87 31.13 44.48
N ALA A 6 -14.30 29.93 44.53
CA ALA A 6 -14.14 29.02 43.41
C ALA A 6 -15.49 28.40 43.01
N ALA A 7 -15.74 28.34 41.71
CA ALA A 7 -16.81 27.52 41.15
C ALA A 7 -16.41 26.04 41.31
N VAL A 8 -17.04 25.34 42.26
CA VAL A 8 -16.95 23.88 42.37
C VAL A 8 -18.10 23.30 41.55
N GLY A 9 -17.80 22.94 40.30
CA GLY A 9 -18.70 22.15 39.47
C GLY A 9 -18.68 20.70 39.92
N ILE A 10 -19.77 20.26 40.55
CA ILE A 10 -20.09 18.85 40.75
C ILE A 10 -20.80 18.37 39.50
N PHE A 11 -20.26 17.36 38.81
CA PHE A 11 -21.07 16.30 38.19
C PHE A 11 -20.22 15.04 38.03
N LEU A 12 -20.45 14.10 38.95
CA LEU A 12 -20.12 12.69 38.80
C LEU A 12 -20.95 12.11 37.65
N ILE A 13 -20.32 11.84 36.51
CA ILE A 13 -20.90 11.01 35.45
C ILE A 13 -19.89 9.92 35.06
N VAL A 14 -19.97 8.83 35.81
CA VAL A 14 -20.12 7.45 35.34
C VAL A 14 -19.35 7.08 34.07
N GLY A 15 -18.25 6.36 34.28
CA GLY A 15 -17.63 5.55 33.24
C GLY A 15 -18.54 4.41 32.80
N THR A 16 -19.20 4.55 31.65
CA THR A 16 -19.85 3.46 30.89
C THR A 16 -19.99 3.80 29.39
N VAL A 17 -19.03 4.50 28.77
CA VAL A 17 -19.07 4.76 27.31
C VAL A 17 -18.07 3.91 26.52
N GLY A 18 -17.18 3.16 27.20
CA GLY A 18 -16.16 2.33 26.55
C GLY A 18 -16.66 1.03 25.92
N THR A 19 -17.85 0.52 26.30
CA THR A 19 -18.27 -0.85 25.95
C THR A 19 -19.29 -0.92 24.80
N ARG A 20 -19.89 0.20 24.37
CA ARG A 20 -20.94 0.18 23.31
C ARG A 20 -20.46 0.46 21.88
N MET A 21 -19.20 0.85 21.68
CA MET A 21 -18.62 1.06 20.34
C MET A 21 -18.03 -0.21 19.70
N ILE A 22 -17.93 -1.34 20.41
CA ILE A 22 -17.36 -2.58 19.85
C ILE A 22 -18.42 -3.46 19.17
N VAL A 23 -19.71 -3.24 19.45
CA VAL A 23 -20.80 -4.10 18.93
C VAL A 23 -21.37 -3.60 17.60
N PHE A 24 -21.17 -2.34 17.21
CA PHE A 24 -21.75 -1.80 15.98
C PHE A 24 -20.89 -2.01 14.71
N MET A 25 -19.64 -2.45 14.84
CA MET A 25 -18.79 -2.78 13.68
C MET A 25 -18.89 -4.24 13.21
N LYS A 26 -19.67 -5.09 13.89
CA LYS A 26 -19.77 -6.52 13.54
C LYS A 26 -21.00 -6.87 12.69
N GLU A 27 -21.96 -5.95 12.55
CA GLU A 27 -23.19 -6.17 11.77
C GLU A 27 -23.15 -5.53 10.37
N ALA A 28 -22.25 -4.57 10.12
CA ALA A 28 -22.09 -3.93 8.81
C ALA A 28 -21.47 -4.87 7.76
N ASP A 29 -20.55 -5.75 8.18
CA ASP A 29 -19.94 -6.73 7.26
C ASP A 29 -20.93 -7.83 6.85
N ARG A 30 -21.90 -8.16 7.71
CA ARG A 30 -22.83 -9.28 7.46
C ARG A 30 -23.94 -8.92 6.47
N GLN A 31 -24.31 -7.63 6.36
CA GLN A 31 -25.31 -7.18 5.39
C GLN A 31 -24.73 -6.96 3.99
N LEU A 32 -23.47 -6.49 3.88
CA LEU A 32 -22.78 -6.39 2.59
C LEU A 32 -22.63 -7.76 1.89
N THR A 33 -22.48 -8.84 2.66
CA THR A 33 -22.39 -10.21 2.10
C THR A 33 -23.73 -10.83 1.71
N LYS A 34 -24.88 -10.22 2.06
CA LYS A 34 -26.21 -10.75 1.72
C LYS A 34 -26.86 -10.08 0.51
N ASP A 35 -26.48 -8.85 0.20
CA ASP A 35 -27.00 -8.11 -0.96
C ASP A 35 -26.08 -8.17 -2.18
N ALA A 36 -24.81 -8.57 -1.98
CA ALA A 36 -23.93 -8.94 -3.09
C ALA A 36 -24.33 -10.34 -3.56
N GLY A 37 -25.35 -10.40 -4.42
CA GLY A 37 -25.73 -11.57 -5.21
C GLY A 37 -24.49 -12.15 -5.88
N GLY A 38 -23.88 -13.10 -5.19
CA GLY A 38 -22.66 -13.77 -5.60
C GLY A 38 -22.97 -14.92 -6.52
N GLU A 39 -23.66 -14.66 -7.63
CA GLU A 39 -23.67 -15.51 -8.82
C GLU A 39 -23.85 -14.60 -10.05
N ALA A 40 -23.10 -14.87 -11.12
CA ALA A 40 -23.21 -14.30 -12.47
C ALA A 40 -22.25 -13.16 -12.93
N TYR A 41 -20.98 -13.12 -12.48
CA TYR A 41 -19.94 -12.38 -13.23
C TYR A 41 -18.59 -13.12 -13.35
N TYR A 42 -18.62 -14.44 -13.57
CA TYR A 42 -17.46 -15.17 -14.09
C TYR A 42 -17.86 -16.05 -15.28
N SER A 43 -18.47 -15.43 -16.29
CA SER A 43 -18.66 -16.01 -17.62
C SER A 43 -18.64 -14.87 -18.64
N ALA A 44 -17.52 -14.17 -18.68
CA ALA A 44 -17.15 -13.41 -19.87
C ALA A 44 -15.83 -14.03 -20.32
N ASP A 45 -15.87 -14.70 -21.46
CA ASP A 45 -14.69 -15.08 -22.22
C ASP A 45 -13.80 -13.85 -22.38
N LEU A 46 -12.79 -13.75 -21.51
CA LEU A 46 -11.73 -12.77 -21.64
C LEU A 46 -11.00 -13.12 -22.94
N PRO A 47 -10.73 -12.15 -23.83
CA PRO A 47 -9.88 -12.39 -24.99
C PRO A 47 -8.53 -12.96 -24.48
N PRO A 48 -7.95 -13.98 -25.14
CA PRO A 48 -6.80 -14.73 -24.63
C PRO A 48 -5.50 -13.92 -24.46
N ASP A 49 -5.50 -12.60 -24.69
CA ASP A 49 -4.27 -11.81 -24.86
C ASP A 49 -4.04 -10.69 -23.84
N THR A 50 -4.80 -10.61 -22.74
CA THR A 50 -4.37 -9.83 -21.58
C THR A 50 -3.99 -10.74 -20.43
N VAL A 51 -2.99 -11.57 -20.68
CA VAL A 51 -2.06 -11.96 -19.63
C VAL A 51 -1.31 -10.69 -19.23
N GLU A 52 -1.80 -10.00 -18.20
CA GLU A 52 -0.92 -9.17 -17.39
C GLU A 52 0.10 -10.16 -16.82
N GLU A 53 1.21 -10.32 -17.52
CA GLU A 53 2.23 -11.34 -17.26
C GLU A 53 2.78 -11.09 -15.87
N ALA A 54 2.15 -11.71 -14.87
CA ALA A 54 2.64 -11.77 -13.52
C ALA A 54 3.86 -12.69 -13.54
N ILE A 55 5.00 -12.13 -13.96
CA ILE A 55 6.28 -12.82 -13.83
C ILE A 55 6.45 -13.11 -12.33
N PRO A 56 6.70 -14.37 -11.94
CA PRO A 56 6.98 -14.71 -10.56
C PRO A 56 8.39 -14.21 -10.22
N GLU A 57 8.51 -12.93 -9.84
CA GLU A 57 9.80 -12.30 -9.57
C GLU A 57 10.26 -12.58 -8.13
N ASP A 58 10.77 -13.79 -7.92
CA ASP A 58 11.72 -14.07 -6.83
C ASP A 58 13.08 -13.44 -7.19
N LEU A 59 13.08 -12.12 -7.45
CA LEU A 59 14.28 -11.37 -7.77
C LEU A 59 15.18 -11.34 -6.52
N PRO A 60 16.48 -11.65 -6.66
CA PRO A 60 17.40 -11.68 -5.55
C PRO A 60 17.63 -10.28 -5.01
N GLY A 61 18.04 -10.21 -3.74
CA GLY A 61 18.39 -8.93 -3.09
C GLY A 61 17.48 -8.55 -1.94
N MET A 62 16.66 -9.47 -1.44
CA MET A 62 15.92 -9.30 -0.20
C MET A 62 15.96 -10.61 0.63
N PRO A 63 16.18 -10.54 1.96
CA PRO A 63 16.04 -11.70 2.83
C PRO A 63 14.62 -12.29 2.74
N PRO A 64 14.47 -13.63 2.62
CA PRO A 64 13.16 -14.27 2.52
C PRO A 64 12.24 -13.96 3.71
N SER A 65 12.81 -13.71 4.89
CA SER A 65 12.07 -13.33 6.10
C SER A 65 11.30 -12.01 5.96
N LEU A 66 11.65 -11.15 5.00
CA LEU A 66 10.97 -9.89 4.76
C LEU A 66 9.78 -10.01 3.80
N GLN A 67 9.66 -11.12 3.06
CA GLN A 67 8.59 -11.31 2.08
C GLN A 67 7.18 -11.18 2.71
N PRO A 68 6.86 -11.81 3.86
CA PRO A 68 5.54 -11.66 4.46
C PRO A 68 5.20 -10.22 4.85
N ALA A 69 6.21 -9.45 5.30
CA ALA A 69 6.02 -8.04 5.64
C ALA A 69 5.81 -7.18 4.38
N LEU A 70 6.56 -7.47 3.30
CA LEU A 70 6.38 -6.83 2.00
C LEU A 70 4.97 -7.08 1.45
N ASP A 71 4.49 -8.33 1.45
CA ASP A 71 3.16 -8.70 0.96
C ASP A 71 2.03 -7.94 1.68
N LEU A 72 2.20 -7.71 2.98
CA LEU A 72 1.24 -6.94 3.77
C LEU A 72 1.24 -5.45 3.41
N VAL A 73 2.41 -4.85 3.14
CA VAL A 73 2.47 -3.41 2.78
C VAL A 73 2.16 -3.14 1.31
N LEU A 74 2.38 -4.11 0.42
CA LEU A 74 1.98 -4.01 -0.99
C LEU A 74 0.46 -3.91 -1.15
N LYS A 75 -0.33 -4.46 -0.23
CA LYS A 75 -1.79 -4.32 -0.22
C LYS A 75 -2.27 -2.99 0.36
N LYS A 76 -1.38 -2.20 0.97
CA LYS A 76 -1.67 -0.89 1.56
C LYS A 76 -1.40 0.23 0.55
N ASP A 77 -1.40 1.46 1.06
CA ASP A 77 -1.13 2.67 0.30
C ASP A 77 0.37 2.94 0.05
N ALA A 78 0.65 3.97 -0.73
CA ALA A 78 2.00 4.40 -1.07
C ALA A 78 2.82 4.83 0.17
N ALA A 79 2.19 5.38 1.21
CA ALA A 79 2.90 5.85 2.40
C ALA A 79 3.40 4.67 3.24
N ALA A 80 2.59 3.63 3.40
CA ALA A 80 2.98 2.41 4.07
C ALA A 80 4.14 1.70 3.35
N LEU A 81 4.08 1.62 2.02
CA LEU A 81 5.15 1.03 1.23
C LEU A 81 6.45 1.86 1.32
N LYS A 82 6.36 3.19 1.25
CA LYS A 82 7.51 4.08 1.43
C LYS A 82 8.19 3.89 2.78
N ALA A 83 7.41 3.83 3.85
CA ALA A 83 7.94 3.63 5.20
C ALA A 83 8.63 2.26 5.33
N TRP A 84 8.06 1.21 4.72
CA TRP A 84 8.67 -0.11 4.69
C TRP A 84 10.00 -0.12 3.91
N ILE A 85 10.05 0.51 2.72
CA ILE A 85 11.28 0.63 1.92
C ILE A 85 12.36 1.34 2.74
N GLN A 86 12.02 2.44 3.41
CA GLN A 86 12.96 3.21 4.23
C GLN A 86 13.50 2.39 5.42
N GLN A 87 12.62 1.66 6.11
CA GLN A 87 12.98 0.81 7.25
C GLN A 87 13.94 -0.31 6.85
N TYR A 88 13.70 -0.96 5.71
CA TYR A 88 14.46 -2.14 5.29
C TYR A 88 15.51 -1.86 4.21
N ARG A 89 15.70 -0.60 3.81
CA ARG A 89 16.64 -0.19 2.75
C ARG A 89 18.03 -0.81 2.85
N PRO A 90 18.67 -0.94 4.03
CA PRO A 90 19.99 -1.56 4.17
C PRO A 90 20.04 -3.05 3.79
N TYR A 91 18.89 -3.73 3.83
CA TYR A 91 18.73 -5.14 3.52
C TYR A 91 18.25 -5.39 2.09
N LEU A 92 17.98 -4.32 1.33
CA LEU A 92 17.51 -4.37 -0.04
C LEU A 92 18.64 -4.06 -1.02
N ARG A 93 18.81 -4.95 -2.00
CA ARG A 93 19.75 -4.81 -3.12
C ARG A 93 18.97 -4.83 -4.42
N ASP A 94 19.52 -4.18 -5.44
CA ASP A 94 19.02 -4.32 -6.80
C ASP A 94 19.29 -5.76 -7.27
N PRO A 95 18.40 -6.37 -8.08
CA PRO A 95 17.21 -5.74 -8.69
C PRO A 95 15.97 -5.65 -7.78
N LYS A 96 15.88 -6.44 -6.68
CA LYS A 96 14.67 -6.50 -5.85
C LYS A 96 14.23 -5.16 -5.27
N LEU A 97 15.18 -4.31 -4.89
CA LEU A 97 14.86 -2.96 -4.46
C LEU A 97 14.08 -2.18 -5.53
N SER A 98 14.63 -2.11 -6.75
CA SER A 98 14.03 -1.36 -7.84
C SER A 98 12.64 -1.89 -8.20
N GLU A 99 12.44 -3.21 -8.15
CA GLU A 99 11.11 -3.81 -8.33
C GLU A 99 10.09 -3.24 -7.33
N ILE A 100 10.46 -3.20 -6.05
CA ILE A 100 9.59 -2.68 -4.98
C ILE A 100 9.37 -1.17 -5.14
N GLU A 101 10.39 -0.42 -5.53
CA GLU A 101 10.29 1.01 -5.79
C GLU A 101 9.41 1.32 -7.03
N LEU A 102 9.39 0.46 -8.06
CA LEU A 102 8.46 0.59 -9.19
C LEU A 102 7.00 0.39 -8.75
N GLU A 103 6.74 -0.52 -7.80
CA GLU A 103 5.41 -0.64 -7.19
C GLU A 103 5.03 0.61 -6.39
N TYR A 104 5.99 1.24 -5.72
CA TYR A 104 5.78 2.53 -5.08
C TYR A 104 5.47 3.64 -6.10
N VAL A 105 6.19 3.70 -7.23
CA VAL A 105 5.93 4.66 -8.33
C VAL A 105 4.49 4.56 -8.82
N LYS A 106 4.00 3.34 -9.09
CA LYS A 106 2.61 3.09 -9.52
C LYS A 106 1.59 3.59 -8.49
N LYS A 107 1.83 3.32 -7.20
CA LYS A 107 0.93 3.72 -6.10
C LYS A 107 0.93 5.22 -5.87
N VAL A 108 2.09 5.87 -5.87
CA VAL A 108 2.20 7.30 -5.58
C VAL A 108 1.79 8.16 -6.78
N GLY A 109 1.94 7.68 -8.01
CA GLY A 109 1.65 8.44 -9.22
C GLY A 109 0.23 9.00 -9.33
N ARG A 110 -0.75 8.37 -8.68
CA ARG A 110 -2.13 8.90 -8.63
C ARG A 110 -2.29 10.12 -7.71
N LYS A 111 -1.44 10.24 -6.69
CA LYS A 111 -1.54 11.26 -5.63
C LYS A 111 -0.48 12.35 -5.75
N ASP A 112 0.73 11.97 -6.15
CA ASP A 112 1.88 12.85 -6.33
C ASP A 112 2.71 12.39 -7.55
N PRO A 113 2.33 12.85 -8.77
CA PRO A 113 3.04 12.51 -10.00
C PRO A 113 4.48 13.03 -10.02
N ALA A 114 4.78 14.15 -9.36
CA ALA A 114 6.12 14.72 -9.34
C ALA A 114 7.09 13.81 -8.56
N GLN A 115 6.67 13.32 -7.40
CA GLN A 115 7.45 12.33 -6.65
C GLN A 115 7.58 11.00 -7.41
N ALA A 116 6.54 10.57 -8.12
CA ALA A 116 6.59 9.36 -8.94
C ALA A 116 7.65 9.46 -10.04
N ARG A 117 7.65 10.56 -10.80
CA ARG A 117 8.65 10.84 -11.86
C ARG A 117 10.07 10.90 -11.32
N LYS A 118 10.27 11.59 -10.19
CA LYS A 118 11.58 11.67 -9.54
C LYS A 118 12.10 10.28 -9.18
N THR A 119 11.27 9.49 -8.51
CA THR A 119 11.65 8.13 -8.07
C THR A 119 11.89 7.22 -9.29
N PHE A 120 11.05 7.33 -10.32
CA PHE A 120 11.22 6.59 -11.57
C PHE A 120 12.55 6.90 -12.26
N ALA A 121 12.93 8.17 -12.37
CA ALA A 121 14.21 8.57 -12.97
C ALA A 121 15.42 7.98 -12.21
N GLU A 122 15.37 7.95 -10.87
CA GLU A 122 16.41 7.32 -10.04
C GLU A 122 16.49 5.80 -10.27
N ILE A 123 15.35 5.13 -10.50
CA ILE A 123 15.30 3.70 -10.82
C ILE A 123 15.86 3.44 -12.23
N ASP A 124 15.41 4.19 -13.24
CA ASP A 124 15.82 4.03 -14.63
C ASP A 124 17.31 4.29 -14.80
N GLN A 125 17.88 5.28 -14.11
CA GLN A 125 19.32 5.54 -14.11
C GLN A 125 20.12 4.39 -13.47
N ARG A 126 19.60 3.77 -12.40
CA ARG A 126 20.27 2.66 -11.70
C ARG A 126 20.17 1.34 -12.46
N ASN A 127 19.15 1.18 -13.30
CA ASN A 127 18.87 -0.03 -14.04
C ASN A 127 19.16 0.17 -15.53
N GLY A 128 20.42 -0.10 -15.89
CA GLY A 128 20.87 -0.07 -17.29
C GLY A 128 20.11 -1.03 -18.21
N PRO A 129 20.46 -1.05 -19.51
CA PRO A 129 19.74 -1.83 -20.53
C PRO A 129 19.71 -3.34 -20.24
N ASP A 130 20.74 -3.87 -19.56
CA ASP A 130 20.84 -5.29 -19.22
C ASP A 130 20.11 -5.67 -17.93
N SER A 131 19.38 -4.74 -17.29
CA SER A 131 18.63 -5.03 -16.07
C SER A 131 17.50 -6.03 -16.34
N PRO A 132 17.26 -7.00 -15.44
CA PRO A 132 16.09 -7.88 -15.55
C PRO A 132 14.76 -7.08 -15.49
N LEU A 133 14.78 -5.86 -14.94
CA LEU A 133 13.62 -4.98 -14.85
C LEU A 133 13.37 -4.15 -16.11
N ARG A 134 14.20 -4.26 -17.15
CA ARG A 134 14.16 -3.36 -18.32
C ARG A 134 12.77 -3.28 -18.96
N SER A 135 12.14 -4.44 -19.18
CA SER A 135 10.77 -4.53 -19.73
C SER A 135 9.76 -3.71 -18.91
N ARG A 136 9.78 -3.85 -17.58
CA ARG A 136 8.86 -3.14 -16.67
C ARG A 136 9.13 -1.64 -16.63
N ILE A 137 10.40 -1.24 -16.64
CA ILE A 137 10.77 0.18 -16.67
C ILE A 137 10.32 0.81 -17.99
N ASP A 138 10.45 0.10 -19.13
CA ASP A 138 10.00 0.59 -20.44
C ASP A 138 8.48 0.75 -20.51
N GLN A 139 7.72 -0.19 -19.93
CA GLN A 139 6.26 -0.07 -19.82
C GLN A 139 5.85 1.20 -19.06
N LEU A 140 6.58 1.53 -17.99
CA LEU A 140 6.30 2.69 -17.13
C LEU A 140 6.90 4.00 -17.69
N ALA A 141 7.90 3.92 -18.58
CA ALA A 141 8.59 5.08 -19.16
C ALA A 141 7.63 6.01 -19.90
N ASN A 142 6.63 5.47 -20.61
CA ASN A 142 5.63 6.28 -21.32
C ASN A 142 4.82 7.20 -20.39
N THR A 143 4.74 6.88 -19.09
CA THR A 143 3.98 7.66 -18.12
C THR A 143 4.87 8.61 -17.29
N TYR A 144 6.10 8.17 -16.98
CA TYR A 144 6.93 8.82 -15.96
C TYR A 144 8.27 9.39 -16.46
N ARG A 145 8.68 9.11 -17.69
CA ARG A 145 9.82 9.77 -18.34
C ARG A 145 9.36 11.09 -18.97
#